data_AF-A0A0V0WBC3-F1
#
_entry.id   AF-A0A0V0WBC3-F1
#
_cell.length_a   1.000
_cell.length_b   1.000
_cell.length_c   1.000
_cell.angle_alpha   90.00
_cell.angle_beta   90.00
_cell.angle_gamma   90.00
#
_symmetry.space_group_name_H-M   'P 1'
#
loop_
_entity.id
_entity.type
_entity.pdbx_description
1 polymer ?
#
loop_
_entity_poly.entity_id
_entity_poly.type
_entity_poly.pdbx_seq_one_letter_code
_entity_poly.pdbx_strand_id
1 'polypeptide(L)'
;MAHCLSSKNVTDKEVYELLKAYRSSGIPLGMEFRTDHCWFYFLAFPCGEKTMEEMGEAVKELKLLELTEVEIVQIINQRPTTIAETMPLFEDPDVREDSFYEKIMAIVAKYLGVTGLEI
;
A
#
# COMPACT_ATOMS: atom_id res chain seq x y z
N MET A 1 -4.93 1.80 -30.41
CA MET A 1 -4.49 0.83 -29.38
C MET A 1 -3.87 1.64 -28.26
N ALA A 2 -4.44 1.60 -27.07
CA ALA A 2 -3.80 2.21 -25.91
C ALA A 2 -2.58 1.37 -25.57
N HIS A 3 -1.38 1.90 -25.82
CA HIS A 3 -0.15 1.31 -25.34
C HIS A 3 -0.20 1.37 -23.81
N CYS A 4 -0.46 0.23 -23.15
CA CYS A 4 -0.11 0.06 -21.75
C CYS A 4 1.42 0.18 -21.66
N LEU A 5 1.89 1.39 -21.39
CA LEU A 5 3.30 1.68 -21.13
C LEU A 5 3.66 1.07 -19.78
N SER A 6 4.25 -0.14 -19.79
CA SER A 6 4.82 -0.82 -18.61
C SER A 6 3.84 -1.03 -17.44
N SER A 7 3.54 -2.29 -17.10
CA SER A 7 2.78 -2.65 -15.89
C SER A 7 3.65 -2.48 -14.64
N LYS A 8 3.98 -1.23 -14.29
CA LYS A 8 4.62 -0.93 -13.00
C LYS A 8 3.61 -1.23 -11.89
N ASN A 9 4.00 -2.03 -10.90
CA ASN A 9 3.24 -2.17 -9.67
C ASN A 9 3.28 -0.85 -8.90
N VAL A 10 2.10 -0.29 -8.61
CA VAL A 10 1.95 0.97 -7.89
C VAL A 10 1.19 0.74 -6.59
N THR A 11 1.63 1.40 -5.54
CA THR A 11 0.97 1.37 -4.23
C THR A 11 -0.28 2.25 -4.23
N ASP A 12 -1.21 1.95 -3.32
CA ASP A 12 -2.41 2.76 -3.11
C ASP A 12 -2.07 4.20 -2.74
N LYS A 13 -0.94 4.42 -2.04
CA LYS A 13 -0.42 5.75 -1.74
C LYS A 13 0.02 6.51 -3.00
N GLU A 14 0.76 5.87 -3.90
CA GLU A 14 1.18 6.50 -5.17
C GLU A 14 -0.05 6.91 -5.99
N VAL A 15 -1.06 6.05 -6.05
CA VAL A 15 -2.33 6.36 -6.74
C VAL A 15 -3.08 7.50 -6.04
N TYR A 16 -3.12 7.50 -4.72
CA TYR A 16 -3.74 8.58 -3.94
C TYR A 16 -3.10 9.94 -4.20
N GLU A 17 -1.77 10.06 -4.18
CA GLU A 17 -1.09 11.33 -4.44
C GLU A 17 -1.28 11.81 -5.89
N LEU A 18 -1.27 10.88 -6.86
CA LEU A 18 -1.61 11.19 -8.25
C LEU A 18 -3.04 11.71 -8.39
N LEU A 19 -3.99 11.05 -7.73
CA LEU A 19 -5.40 11.44 -7.74
C LEU A 19 -5.61 12.79 -7.06
N LYS A 20 -4.93 13.04 -5.93
CA LYS A 20 -4.94 14.32 -5.21
C LYS A 20 -4.41 15.47 -6.08
N ALA A 21 -3.29 15.26 -6.78
CA ALA A 21 -2.75 16.22 -7.72
C ALA A 21 -3.73 16.48 -8.89
N TYR A 22 -4.28 15.41 -9.48
CA TYR A 22 -5.23 15.50 -10.59
C TYR A 22 -6.50 16.29 -10.23
N ARG A 23 -7.06 16.06 -9.04
CA ARG A 23 -8.20 16.83 -8.52
C ARG A 23 -7.86 18.30 -8.33
N SER A 24 -6.63 18.59 -7.89
CA SER A 24 -6.17 19.96 -7.64
C SER A 24 -5.91 20.75 -8.93
N SER A 25 -5.58 20.07 -10.03
CA SER A 25 -5.39 20.69 -11.36
C SER A 25 -6.70 20.89 -12.15
N GLY A 26 -7.84 20.47 -11.60
CA GLY A 26 -9.14 20.47 -12.27
C GLY A 26 -9.45 19.13 -12.95
N ILE A 27 -10.65 18.62 -12.70
CA ILE A 27 -11.12 17.35 -13.26
C ILE A 27 -11.70 17.62 -14.65
N PRO A 28 -11.28 16.89 -15.70
CA PRO A 28 -11.90 16.99 -17.02
C PRO A 28 -13.39 16.65 -16.98
N LEU A 29 -14.17 17.34 -17.80
CA LEU A 29 -15.61 17.14 -17.90
C LEU A 29 -15.95 15.67 -18.18
N GLY A 30 -16.81 15.08 -17.37
CA GLY A 30 -17.27 13.69 -17.49
C GLY A 30 -16.38 12.65 -16.80
N MET A 31 -15.32 13.06 -16.11
CA MET A 31 -14.47 12.18 -15.30
C MET A 31 -14.77 12.26 -13.80
N GLU A 32 -15.63 13.18 -13.37
CA GLU A 32 -15.91 13.50 -11.97
C GLU A 32 -16.35 12.26 -11.19
N PHE A 33 -17.31 11.50 -11.73
CA PHE A 33 -17.80 10.29 -11.08
C PHE A 33 -16.70 9.24 -10.83
N ARG A 34 -15.80 9.03 -11.80
CA ARG A 34 -14.70 8.05 -11.65
C ARG A 34 -13.66 8.54 -10.65
N THR A 35 -13.31 9.82 -10.73
CA THR A 35 -12.35 10.47 -9.83
C THR A 35 -12.88 10.49 -8.39
N ASP A 36 -14.16 10.76 -8.19
CA ASP A 36 -14.81 10.72 -6.87
C ASP A 36 -14.91 9.31 -6.31
N HIS A 37 -15.29 8.32 -7.13
CA HIS A 37 -15.37 6.93 -6.68
C HIS A 37 -14.02 6.40 -6.18
N CYS A 38 -12.94 6.63 -6.95
CA CYS A 38 -11.59 6.25 -6.51
C CYS A 38 -11.13 7.06 -5.29
N TRP A 39 -11.54 8.32 -5.17
CA TRP A 39 -11.20 9.16 -4.03
C TRP A 39 -11.85 8.64 -2.74
N PHE A 40 -13.13 8.27 -2.78
CA PHE A 40 -13.82 7.70 -1.63
C PHE A 40 -13.19 6.39 -1.14
N TYR A 41 -12.68 5.56 -2.04
CA TYR A 41 -11.90 4.38 -1.66
C TYR A 41 -10.71 4.78 -0.78
N PHE A 42 -9.87 5.73 -1.21
CA PHE A 42 -8.69 6.13 -0.43
C PHE A 42 -9.00 6.96 0.82
N LEU A 43 -10.22 7.49 0.98
CA LEU A 43 -10.67 8.09 2.24
C LEU A 43 -11.01 7.03 3.29
N ALA A 44 -11.42 5.84 2.86
CA ALA A 44 -11.76 4.72 3.76
C ALA A 44 -10.53 3.89 4.16
N PHE A 45 -9.43 4.00 3.41
CA PHE A 45 -8.18 3.29 3.70
C PHE A 45 -7.10 4.25 4.23
N PRO A 46 -6.33 3.88 5.27
CA PRO A 46 -5.40 4.77 5.97
C PRO A 46 -4.12 5.11 5.16
N CYS A 47 -4.10 4.85 3.84
CA CYS A 47 -3.01 5.26 2.96
C CYS A 47 -2.80 6.78 2.94
N GLY A 48 -3.86 7.57 3.14
CA GLY A 48 -3.77 9.02 3.18
C GLY A 48 -2.92 9.58 4.33
N GLU A 49 -2.87 8.87 5.47
CA GLU A 49 -2.27 9.35 6.73
C GLU A 49 -0.74 9.32 6.74
N LYS A 50 -0.13 8.47 5.91
CA LYS A 50 1.33 8.30 5.86
C LYS A 50 1.94 9.12 4.73
N THR A 51 3.14 9.59 4.96
CA THR A 51 3.95 10.32 3.98
C THR A 51 4.56 9.36 2.95
N MET A 52 4.94 9.90 1.79
CA MET A 52 5.71 9.12 0.79
C MET A 52 7.08 8.68 1.33
N GLU A 53 7.64 9.43 2.29
CA GLU A 53 8.91 9.11 2.93
C GLU A 53 8.78 7.87 3.84
N GLU A 54 7.78 7.84 4.72
CA GLU A 54 7.49 6.66 5.56
C GLU A 54 7.23 5.41 4.72
N MET A 55 6.50 5.56 3.61
CA MET A 55 6.28 4.48 2.65
C MET A 55 7.59 4.01 2.01
N GLY A 56 8.46 4.95 1.65
CA GLY A 56 9.78 4.66 1.09
C GLY A 56 10.68 3.89 2.04
N GLU A 57 10.69 4.25 3.33
CA GLU A 57 11.45 3.53 4.36
C GLU A 57 10.90 2.12 4.60
N ALA A 58 9.57 1.96 4.64
CA ALA A 58 8.95 0.63 4.73
C ALA A 58 9.35 -0.25 3.54
N VAL A 59 9.30 0.28 2.31
CA VAL A 59 9.71 -0.45 1.10
C VAL A 59 11.19 -0.84 1.16
N LYS A 60 12.08 0.03 1.66
CA LYS A 60 13.51 -0.28 1.80
C LYS A 60 13.72 -1.47 2.74
N GLU A 61 13.07 -1.49 3.91
CA GLU A 61 13.22 -2.60 4.86
C GLU A 61 12.57 -3.89 4.33
N LEU A 62 11.40 -3.82 3.69
CA LEU A 62 10.75 -4.99 3.09
C LEU A 62 11.59 -5.63 1.98
N LYS A 63 12.33 -4.83 1.20
CA LYS A 63 13.25 -5.36 0.17
C LYS A 63 14.40 -6.20 0.76
N LEU A 64 14.75 -6.02 2.04
CA LEU A 64 15.76 -6.84 2.71
C LEU A 64 15.27 -8.26 3.03
N LEU A 65 13.96 -8.50 2.93
CA LEU A 65 13.33 -9.80 3.17
C LEU A 65 13.17 -10.64 1.90
N GLU A 66 13.87 -10.28 0.81
CA GLU A 66 13.83 -10.97 -0.49
C GLU A 66 12.41 -11.11 -1.08
N LEU A 67 11.53 -10.16 -0.76
CA LEU A 67 10.17 -10.07 -1.27
C LEU A 67 10.15 -9.61 -2.74
N THR A 68 9.21 -10.16 -3.49
CA THR A 68 8.84 -9.69 -4.83
C THR A 68 8.18 -8.31 -4.75
N GLU A 69 8.18 -7.57 -5.87
CA GLU A 69 7.53 -6.26 -5.92
C GLU A 69 6.02 -6.32 -5.61
N VAL A 70 5.35 -7.42 -6.01
CA VAL A 70 3.91 -7.60 -5.79
C VAL A 70 3.62 -7.82 -4.30
N GLU A 71 4.38 -8.71 -3.63
CA GLU A 71 4.24 -8.95 -2.19
C GLU A 71 4.47 -7.65 -1.40
N ILE A 72 5.48 -6.86 -1.79
CA ILE A 72 5.73 -5.55 -1.16
C ILE A 72 4.51 -4.63 -1.33
N VAL A 73 3.97 -4.49 -2.54
CA VAL A 73 2.78 -3.65 -2.77
C VAL A 73 1.59 -4.14 -1.94
N GLN A 74 1.37 -5.45 -1.88
CA GLN A 74 0.30 -6.03 -1.07
C GLN A 74 0.48 -5.71 0.42
N ILE A 75 1.69 -5.86 0.98
CA ILE A 75 1.98 -5.54 2.38
C ILE A 75 1.75 -4.06 2.67
N ILE A 76 2.25 -3.17 1.81
CA ILE A 76 2.10 -1.71 1.98
C ILE A 76 0.63 -1.29 1.98
N ASN A 77 -0.17 -1.89 1.08
CA ASN A 77 -1.58 -1.55 0.91
C ASN A 77 -2.46 -2.15 2.02
N GLN A 78 -2.26 -3.43 2.34
CA GLN A 78 -3.11 -4.16 3.29
C GLN A 78 -2.73 -3.91 4.75
N ARG A 79 -1.46 -3.54 5.02
CA ARG A 79 -0.93 -3.23 6.36
C ARG A 79 -1.31 -4.29 7.41
N PRO A 80 -0.94 -5.56 7.19
CA PRO A 80 -1.34 -6.63 8.09
C PRO A 80 -0.76 -6.42 9.49
N THR A 81 -1.58 -6.70 10.50
CA THR A 81 -1.24 -6.55 11.93
C THR A 81 -1.13 -7.88 12.66
N THR A 82 -1.52 -8.97 12.00
CA THR A 82 -1.45 -10.33 12.53
C THR A 82 -0.86 -11.30 11.51
N ILE A 83 -0.32 -12.43 11.98
CA ILE A 83 0.20 -13.48 11.10
C ILE A 83 -0.92 -14.02 10.18
N ALA A 84 -2.12 -14.20 10.72
CA ALA A 84 -3.29 -14.65 9.96
C ALA A 84 -3.69 -13.70 8.81
N GLU A 85 -3.45 -12.40 8.96
CA GLU A 85 -3.63 -11.41 7.88
C GLU A 85 -2.43 -11.37 6.93
N THR A 86 -1.24 -11.74 7.39
CA THR A 86 0.01 -11.65 6.63
C THR A 86 0.21 -12.85 5.71
N MET A 87 -0.07 -14.07 6.18
CA MET A 87 0.10 -15.31 5.42
C MET A 87 -0.63 -15.31 4.06
N PRO A 88 -1.89 -14.87 3.94
CA PRO A 88 -2.61 -14.90 2.66
C PRO A 88 -2.04 -13.96 1.59
N LEU A 89 -1.07 -13.10 1.93
CA LEU A 89 -0.37 -12.25 0.96
C LEU A 89 0.68 -13.01 0.13
N PHE A 90 0.90 -14.28 0.44
CA PHE A 90 1.93 -15.14 -0.16
C PHE A 90 1.28 -16.33 -0.85
N GLU A 91 1.87 -16.78 -1.97
CA GLU A 91 1.37 -17.96 -2.71
C GLU A 91 1.56 -19.26 -1.91
N ASP A 92 2.72 -19.42 -1.25
CA ASP A 92 3.06 -20.59 -0.43
C ASP A 92 3.44 -20.17 1.01
N PRO A 93 2.47 -19.84 1.87
CA PRO A 93 2.81 -19.30 3.19
C PRO A 93 3.37 -20.35 4.17
N ASP A 94 3.04 -21.62 4.00
CA ASP A 94 3.43 -22.67 4.96
C ASP A 94 4.93 -23.02 4.93
N VAL A 95 5.66 -22.55 3.92
CA VAL A 95 7.12 -22.80 3.80
C VAL A 95 7.96 -21.78 4.57
N ARG A 96 7.36 -20.73 5.11
CA ARG A 96 8.05 -19.67 5.87
C ARG A 96 7.71 -19.81 7.36
N GLU A 97 8.70 -19.58 8.21
CA GLU A 97 8.51 -19.60 9.66
C GLU A 97 7.70 -18.40 10.15
N ASP A 98 7.00 -18.54 11.29
CA ASP A 98 6.28 -17.43 11.94
C ASP A 98 7.16 -16.17 12.14
N SER A 99 8.45 -16.37 12.43
CA SER A 99 9.44 -15.31 12.60
C SER A 99 9.62 -14.42 11.37
N PHE A 100 9.31 -14.94 10.17
CA PHE A 100 9.31 -14.18 8.93
C PHE A 100 8.14 -13.20 8.89
N TYR A 101 6.94 -13.66 9.22
CA TYR A 101 5.72 -12.84 9.25
C TYR A 101 5.78 -11.79 10.36
N GLU A 102 6.34 -12.14 11.52
CA GLU A 102 6.58 -11.20 12.62
C GLU A 102 7.49 -10.02 12.20
N LYS A 103 8.51 -10.27 11.37
CA LYS A 103 9.37 -9.19 10.83
C LYS A 103 8.58 -8.24 9.93
N ILE A 104 7.71 -8.77 9.08
CA ILE A 104 6.84 -7.96 8.22
C ILE A 104 5.92 -7.08 9.08
N MET A 105 5.25 -7.70 10.06
CA MET A 105 4.37 -6.99 10.99
C MET A 105 5.11 -5.90 11.76
N ALA A 106 6.36 -6.15 12.18
CA ALA A 106 7.18 -5.15 12.86
C ALA A 106 7.50 -3.96 11.96
N ILE A 107 7.82 -4.18 10.68
CA ILE A 107 8.05 -3.11 9.70
C ILE A 107 6.76 -2.32 9.47
N VAL A 108 5.63 -3.01 9.28
CA VAL A 108 4.31 -2.38 9.12
C VAL A 108 3.97 -1.54 10.34
N ALA A 109 4.12 -2.06 11.56
CA ALA A 109 3.83 -1.31 12.78
C ALA A 109 4.72 -0.07 12.92
N LYS A 110 6.01 -0.18 12.58
CA LYS A 110 7.00 0.89 12.67
C LYS A 110 6.70 2.07 11.74
N TYR A 111 6.31 1.80 10.49
CA TYR A 111 6.17 2.85 9.46
C TYR A 111 4.73 3.14 9.05
N LEU A 112 3.86 2.14 9.10
CA LEU A 112 2.52 2.16 8.52
C LEU A 112 1.40 1.99 9.55
N GLY A 113 1.75 1.73 10.81
CA GLY A 113 0.82 1.60 11.93
C GLY A 113 -0.05 2.84 12.11
N VAL A 114 -1.28 2.63 12.59
CA VAL A 114 -2.25 3.71 12.81
C VAL A 114 -1.76 4.58 13.96
N THR A 115 -1.39 5.83 13.67
CA THR A 115 -1.14 6.86 14.69
C THR A 115 -2.50 7.30 15.23
N GLY A 116 -2.95 6.72 16.35
CA GLY A 116 -4.21 7.14 16.99
C GLY A 116 -4.96 6.10 17.83
N LEU A 117 -4.51 4.84 17.87
CA LEU A 117 -5.01 3.88 18.87
C LEU A 117 -4.06 3.88 20.08
N GLU A 118 -4.26 4.86 20.96
CA GLU A 118 -3.92 4.67 22.37
C GLU A 118 -4.85 3.56 22.91
N ILE A 119 -4.27 2.45 23.37
CA ILE A 119 -4.97 1.47 24.20
C ILE A 119 -5.02 2.01 25.63
#